data_AF-A0A928GFD0-F1
#
_entry.id   AF-A0A928GFD0-F1
#
_cell.length_a   1.000
_cell.length_b   1.000
_cell.length_c   1.000
_cell.angle_alpha   90.00
_cell.angle_beta   90.00
_cell.angle_gamma   90.00
#
_symmetry.space_group_name_H-M   'P 1'
#
loop_
_entity.id
_entity.type
_entity.pdbx_description
1 polymer ?
#
loop_
_entity_poly.entity_id
_entity_poly.type
_entity_poly.pdbx_seq_one_letter_code
_entity_poly.pdbx_strand_id
1 'polypeptide(L)'
;MNNFDLKKVHELIRFKDVCTTGNDYMKEASCLPRIELETEPLYVLTPKMPILFTPKLRYYRLLIENEINRHINAATELLEADGSGELTMFVLKKTRETVSTLINEAKRLTLFIGDKNWENIISEMPSIPRHEKAATEVTVFSHYVIAELARCWLELQDRYAYVIGEAGCYDVSLFYTSIVGRNPDKEFEVKRSEKYAEEANGFKKGRTDCCFLYDNEEFFPIAIQEFTNKLRAHKLIPDDMDCKRMESLFQGHACRTNYTWIGEYHILTHIIKGLFKDNVISTWPEGTSPWQVISCRFVDKHGNPLPNIRTQTERKKTKSIVKEIVDSLAGYMS
;
A
#
# COMPACT_ATOMS: atom_id res chain seq x y z
N MET A 1 10.73 5.41 17.88
CA MET A 1 10.89 5.60 16.42
C MET A 1 12.08 4.86 15.79
N ASN A 2 13.03 4.27 16.56
CA ASN A 2 14.14 3.45 16.03
C ASN A 2 13.76 2.02 15.56
N ASN A 3 12.47 1.65 15.54
CA ASN A 3 12.03 0.26 15.35
C ASN A 3 11.73 -0.13 13.90
N PHE A 4 11.76 0.81 12.96
CA PHE A 4 11.42 0.57 11.54
C PHE A 4 12.62 0.65 10.61
N ASP A 5 13.82 0.70 11.17
CA ASP A 5 15.03 0.56 10.40
C ASP A 5 15.33 -0.93 10.26
N LEU A 6 15.45 -1.43 9.02
CA LEU A 6 15.89 -2.80 8.69
C LEU A 6 17.37 -3.01 9.04
N LYS A 7 17.82 -2.45 10.17
CA LYS A 7 19.20 -2.40 10.65
C LYS A 7 19.80 -3.79 10.81
N LYS A 8 19.03 -4.76 11.31
CA LYS A 8 19.51 -6.15 11.40
C LYS A 8 19.75 -6.76 10.03
N VAL A 9 18.90 -6.47 9.03
CA VAL A 9 19.15 -6.88 7.64
C VAL A 9 20.43 -6.22 7.12
N HIS A 10 20.63 -4.92 7.36
CA HIS A 10 21.88 -4.23 7.03
C HIS A 10 23.13 -4.87 7.65
N GLU A 11 23.06 -5.28 8.92
CA GLU A 11 24.16 -5.99 9.58
C GLU A 11 24.42 -7.37 8.95
N LEU A 12 23.35 -8.09 8.60
CA LEU A 12 23.41 -9.41 7.97
C LEU A 12 23.94 -9.37 6.52
N ILE A 13 23.76 -8.27 5.80
CA ILE A 13 24.30 -8.06 4.44
C ILE A 13 25.82 -8.29 4.38
N ARG A 14 26.53 -8.11 5.51
CA ARG A 14 27.98 -8.39 5.60
C ARG A 14 28.35 -9.88 5.48
N PHE A 15 27.38 -10.80 5.61
CA PHE A 15 27.48 -12.25 5.40
C PHE A 15 28.75 -12.91 5.98
N LYS A 16 28.99 -12.69 7.27
CA LYS A 16 30.21 -13.17 7.95
C LYS A 16 30.09 -14.65 8.35
N ASP A 17 31.22 -15.30 8.57
CA ASP A 17 31.20 -16.59 9.26
C ASP A 17 30.97 -16.36 10.77
N VAL A 18 29.83 -16.83 11.26
CA VAL A 18 29.45 -16.76 12.68
C VAL A 18 29.65 -18.08 13.41
N CYS A 19 29.63 -19.20 12.68
CA CYS A 19 29.95 -20.51 13.22
C CYS A 19 31.22 -21.07 12.56
N THR A 20 31.99 -21.84 13.34
CA THR A 20 33.26 -22.42 12.90
C THR A 20 33.07 -23.67 12.03
N THR A 21 31.93 -24.37 12.17
CA THR A 21 31.63 -25.57 11.38
C THR A 21 30.23 -25.53 10.77
N GLY A 22 30.03 -26.29 9.69
CA GLY A 22 28.74 -26.37 8.99
C GLY A 22 27.60 -26.96 9.83
N ASN A 23 27.90 -27.88 10.75
CA ASN A 23 26.89 -28.51 11.61
C ASN A 23 26.32 -27.51 12.62
N ASP A 24 27.12 -26.56 13.08
CA ASP A 24 26.71 -25.57 14.07
C ASP A 24 25.65 -24.62 13.49
N TYR A 25 25.75 -24.26 12.21
CA TYR A 25 24.71 -23.50 11.52
C TYR A 25 23.36 -24.22 11.50
N MET A 26 23.32 -25.54 11.27
CA MET A 26 22.06 -26.29 11.30
C MET A 26 21.48 -26.43 12.70
N LYS A 27 22.35 -26.61 13.72
CA LYS A 27 21.92 -26.64 15.13
C LYS A 27 21.31 -25.30 15.52
N GLU A 28 22.00 -24.21 15.23
CA GLU A 28 21.50 -22.86 15.52
C GLU A 28 20.19 -22.58 14.77
N ALA A 29 20.12 -22.94 13.48
CA ALA A 29 18.90 -22.81 12.69
C ALA A 29 17.69 -23.52 13.31
N SER A 30 17.90 -24.67 13.97
CA SER A 30 16.83 -25.40 14.64
C SER A 30 16.36 -24.76 15.95
N CYS A 31 17.18 -23.90 16.55
CA CYS A 31 16.89 -23.18 17.79
C CYS A 31 16.37 -21.75 17.54
N LEU A 32 16.44 -21.24 16.30
CA LEU A 32 15.96 -19.89 15.98
C LEU A 32 14.43 -19.78 16.24
N PRO A 33 13.97 -18.67 16.84
CA PRO A 33 12.54 -18.41 16.92
C PRO A 33 11.98 -18.29 15.51
N ARG A 34 10.85 -18.93 15.24
CA ARG A 34 10.13 -18.74 13.97
C ARG A 34 9.22 -17.54 14.13
N ILE A 35 9.53 -16.47 13.41
CA ILE A 35 8.69 -15.27 13.38
C ILE A 35 7.87 -15.37 12.11
N GLU A 36 6.61 -15.75 12.28
CA GLU A 36 5.63 -15.76 11.21
C GLU A 36 4.95 -14.39 11.10
N LEU A 37 4.34 -14.13 9.95
CA LEU A 37 3.50 -12.94 9.81
C LEU A 37 2.26 -13.10 10.69
N GLU A 38 1.89 -12.03 11.38
CA GLU A 38 0.67 -12.01 12.22
C GLU A 38 -0.60 -12.01 11.37
N THR A 39 -0.48 -11.63 10.10
CA THR A 39 -1.54 -11.64 9.10
C THR A 39 -1.19 -12.61 7.96
N GLU A 40 -2.21 -13.14 7.27
CA GLU A 40 -1.98 -14.02 6.13
C GLU A 40 -1.18 -13.31 5.03
N PRO A 41 -0.07 -13.88 4.54
CA PRO A 41 0.83 -13.20 3.60
C PRO A 41 0.13 -12.86 2.29
N LEU A 42 0.36 -11.66 1.77
CA LEU A 42 -0.01 -11.29 0.40
C LEU A 42 1.02 -11.79 -0.62
N TYR A 43 2.28 -11.84 -0.21
CA TYR A 43 3.40 -12.30 -1.02
C TYR A 43 4.18 -13.40 -0.31
N VAL A 44 4.51 -14.45 -1.06
CA VAL A 44 5.29 -15.60 -0.60
C VAL A 44 6.56 -15.68 -1.43
N LEU A 45 7.71 -15.87 -0.77
CA LEU A 45 8.97 -16.18 -1.41
C LEU A 45 9.23 -17.69 -1.31
N THR A 46 9.36 -18.37 -2.46
CA THR A 46 9.67 -19.81 -2.49
C THR A 46 11.09 -20.03 -3.03
N PRO A 47 12.10 -20.21 -2.16
CA PRO A 47 13.46 -20.48 -2.60
C PRO A 47 13.64 -21.93 -3.04
N LYS A 48 14.31 -22.16 -4.18
CA LYS A 48 14.72 -23.49 -4.61
C LYS A 48 15.82 -24.03 -3.70
N MET A 49 15.52 -25.07 -2.92
CA MET A 49 16.47 -25.70 -1.98
C MET A 49 17.82 -26.13 -2.58
N PRO A 50 17.92 -26.57 -3.86
CA PRO A 50 19.22 -26.87 -4.47
C PRO A 50 20.18 -25.68 -4.53
N ILE A 51 19.67 -24.44 -4.61
CA ILE A 51 20.47 -23.22 -4.62
C ILE A 51 20.98 -22.88 -3.21
N LEU A 52 20.29 -23.36 -2.17
CA LEU A 52 20.70 -23.26 -0.77
C LEU A 52 21.55 -24.48 -0.37
N PHE A 53 22.65 -24.65 -1.09
CA PHE A 53 23.49 -25.86 -1.06
C PHE A 53 24.34 -26.00 0.21
N THR A 54 24.39 -25.00 1.10
CA THR A 54 25.10 -25.10 2.39
C THR A 54 24.21 -24.84 3.60
N PRO A 55 24.56 -25.44 4.76
CA PRO A 55 23.97 -25.09 6.05
C PRO A 55 23.97 -23.59 6.36
N LYS A 56 25.07 -22.90 6.04
CA LYS A 56 25.21 -21.45 6.26
C LYS A 56 24.14 -20.68 5.49
N LEU A 57 23.94 -20.99 4.20
CA LEU A 57 22.89 -20.35 3.39
C LEU A 57 21.49 -20.59 3.96
N ARG A 58 21.19 -21.82 4.40
CA ARG A 58 19.90 -22.17 5.00
C ARG A 58 19.66 -21.46 6.34
N TYR A 59 20.71 -21.29 7.14
CA TYR A 59 20.66 -20.53 8.38
C TYR A 59 20.39 -19.03 8.13
N TYR A 60 21.19 -18.41 7.26
CA TYR A 60 21.04 -16.99 6.92
C TYR A 60 19.71 -16.68 6.25
N ARG A 61 19.15 -17.64 5.50
CA ARG A 61 17.78 -17.57 4.97
C ARG A 61 16.77 -17.30 6.10
N LEU A 62 16.75 -18.16 7.11
CA LEU A 62 15.82 -18.07 8.24
C LEU A 62 16.02 -16.76 9.02
N LEU A 63 17.28 -16.33 9.21
CA LEU A 63 17.55 -15.05 9.86
C LEU A 63 16.93 -13.88 9.12
N ILE A 64 17.13 -13.78 7.80
CA ILE A 64 16.58 -12.69 7.00
C ILE A 64 15.04 -12.77 6.99
N GLU A 65 14.47 -13.95 6.78
CA GLU A 65 13.02 -14.17 6.80
C GLU A 65 12.40 -13.68 8.12
N ASN A 66 12.99 -14.05 9.25
CA ASN A 66 12.54 -13.63 10.57
C ASN A 66 12.62 -12.11 10.78
N GLU A 67 13.70 -11.47 10.31
CA GLU A 67 13.86 -10.02 10.44
C GLU A 67 12.88 -9.25 9.54
N ILE A 68 12.60 -9.76 8.34
CA ILE A 68 11.62 -9.16 7.43
C ILE A 68 10.21 -9.32 7.99
N ASN A 69 9.84 -10.52 8.48
CA ASN A 69 8.53 -10.73 9.10
C ASN A 69 8.36 -9.87 10.35
N ARG A 70 9.39 -9.73 11.18
CA ARG A 70 9.35 -8.83 12.33
C ARG A 70 9.12 -7.38 11.91
N HIS A 71 9.78 -6.93 10.85
CA HIS A 71 9.58 -5.57 10.33
C HIS A 71 8.16 -5.37 9.81
N ILE A 72 7.63 -6.32 9.04
CA ILE A 72 6.26 -6.26 8.51
C ILE A 72 5.26 -6.22 9.67
N ASN A 73 5.35 -7.13 10.64
CA ASN A 73 4.45 -7.16 11.80
C ASN A 73 4.50 -5.85 12.58
N ALA A 74 5.70 -5.35 12.90
CA ALA A 74 5.84 -4.09 13.63
C ALA A 74 5.26 -2.91 12.85
N ALA A 75 5.48 -2.85 11.53
CA ALA A 75 4.90 -1.81 10.68
C ALA A 75 3.37 -1.93 10.66
N THR A 76 2.83 -3.13 10.49
CA THR A 76 1.39 -3.37 10.48
C THR A 76 0.74 -3.00 11.81
N GLU A 77 1.30 -3.44 12.93
CA GLU A 77 0.81 -3.12 14.29
C GLU A 77 0.73 -1.59 14.51
N LEU A 78 1.77 -0.84 14.14
CA LEU A 78 1.78 0.62 14.27
C LEU A 78 0.68 1.27 13.42
N LEU A 79 0.52 0.79 12.18
CA LEU A 79 -0.41 1.36 11.22
C LEU A 79 -1.87 1.02 11.54
N GLU A 80 -2.12 -0.12 12.19
CA GLU A 80 -3.45 -0.49 12.67
C GLU A 80 -3.83 0.18 14.00
N ALA A 81 -2.86 0.43 14.88
CA ALA A 81 -3.10 1.07 16.18
C ALA A 81 -3.31 2.59 16.10
N ASP A 82 -2.46 3.30 15.35
CA ASP A 82 -2.36 4.78 15.37
C ASP A 82 -2.34 5.41 13.96
N GLY A 83 -2.61 4.63 12.90
CA GLY A 83 -2.35 5.00 11.51
C GLY A 83 -3.22 6.10 10.93
N SER A 84 -2.82 7.37 11.10
CA SER A 84 -3.24 8.43 10.17
C SER A 84 -2.71 8.12 8.76
N GLY A 85 -3.32 8.72 7.73
CA GLY A 85 -2.84 8.55 6.35
C GLY A 85 -1.42 9.09 6.16
N GLU A 86 -1.09 10.17 6.87
CA GLU A 86 0.23 10.80 6.88
C GLU A 86 1.27 9.89 7.54
N LEU A 87 0.94 9.27 8.69
CA LEU A 87 1.80 8.30 9.35
C LEU A 87 2.03 7.08 8.46
N THR A 88 0.96 6.59 7.82
CA THR A 88 1.04 5.47 6.87
C THR A 88 1.95 5.79 5.70
N MET A 89 1.76 6.95 5.06
CA MET A 89 2.63 7.41 3.98
C MET A 89 4.08 7.60 4.44
N PHE A 90 4.30 8.09 5.65
CA PHE A 90 5.64 8.27 6.21
C PHE A 90 6.34 6.93 6.42
N VAL A 91 5.69 5.96 7.06
CA VAL A 91 6.24 4.62 7.30
C VAL A 91 6.53 3.94 5.97
N LEU A 92 5.58 3.94 5.03
CA LEU A 92 5.76 3.36 3.70
C LEU A 92 6.93 4.01 2.96
N LYS A 93 7.01 5.34 2.95
CA LYS A 93 8.13 6.06 2.33
C LYS A 93 9.46 5.65 2.95
N LYS A 94 9.53 5.57 4.29
CA LYS A 94 10.74 5.17 5.01
C LYS A 94 11.13 3.73 4.70
N THR A 95 10.19 2.80 4.73
CA THR A 95 10.45 1.40 4.37
C THR A 95 10.94 1.29 2.93
N ARG A 96 10.34 2.01 1.98
CA ARG A 96 10.78 2.03 0.58
C ARG A 96 12.21 2.56 0.42
N GLU A 97 12.54 3.67 1.08
CA GLU A 97 13.89 4.27 1.06
C GLU A 97 14.92 3.29 1.63
N THR A 98 14.62 2.64 2.75
CA THR A 98 15.48 1.66 3.39
C THR A 98 15.65 0.42 2.52
N VAL A 99 14.56 -0.17 2.01
CA VAL A 99 14.59 -1.32 1.08
C VAL A 99 15.44 -1.00 -0.15
N SER A 100 15.24 0.16 -0.77
CA SER A 100 16.02 0.56 -1.95
C SER A 100 17.51 0.71 -1.63
N THR A 101 17.85 1.23 -0.45
CA THR A 101 19.23 1.37 0.01
C THR A 101 19.88 0.00 0.20
N LEU A 102 19.21 -0.91 0.91
CA LEU A 102 19.71 -2.25 1.18
C LEU A 102 19.83 -3.11 -0.08
N ILE A 103 18.91 -2.98 -1.04
CA ILE A 103 19.02 -3.61 -2.35
C ILE A 103 20.28 -3.12 -3.07
N ASN A 104 20.55 -1.81 -3.05
CA ASN A 104 21.74 -1.25 -3.68
C ASN A 104 23.04 -1.73 -3.00
N GLU A 105 23.05 -1.92 -1.69
CA GLU A 105 24.17 -2.52 -0.97
C GLU A 105 24.39 -3.99 -1.35
N ALA A 106 23.32 -4.80 -1.37
CA ALA A 106 23.39 -6.19 -1.80
C ALA A 106 23.88 -6.31 -3.25
N LYS A 107 23.42 -5.43 -4.15
CA LYS A 107 23.91 -5.36 -5.54
C LYS A 107 25.39 -4.99 -5.64
N ARG A 108 25.87 -4.07 -4.79
CA ARG A 108 27.31 -3.72 -4.79
C ARG A 108 28.17 -4.92 -4.39
N LEU A 109 27.70 -5.76 -3.46
CA LEU A 109 28.38 -6.99 -3.09
C LEU A 109 28.43 -7.99 -4.25
N THR A 110 27.32 -8.21 -4.98
CA THR A 110 27.32 -9.12 -6.14
C THR A 110 28.23 -8.61 -7.26
N LEU A 111 28.20 -7.30 -7.56
CA LEU A 111 29.06 -6.69 -8.56
C LEU A 111 30.55 -6.79 -8.21
N PHE A 112 30.91 -6.62 -6.93
CA PHE A 112 32.30 -6.75 -6.46
C PHE A 112 32.85 -8.17 -6.63
N ILE A 113 31.98 -9.17 -6.47
CA ILE A 113 32.34 -10.60 -6.55
C ILE A 113 32.30 -11.11 -8.00
N GLY A 114 31.56 -10.43 -8.88
CA GLY A 114 31.41 -10.76 -10.29
C GLY A 114 30.10 -11.50 -10.56
N ASP A 115 29.20 -10.85 -11.32
CA ASP A 115 27.85 -11.34 -11.62
C ASP A 115 27.85 -12.64 -12.45
N LYS A 116 28.97 -12.95 -13.14
CA LYS A 116 29.16 -14.20 -13.90
C LYS A 116 29.02 -15.46 -13.05
N ASN A 117 29.14 -15.36 -11.73
CA ASN A 117 28.90 -16.47 -10.83
C ASN A 117 27.42 -16.88 -10.79
N TRP A 118 26.48 -15.95 -10.94
CA TRP A 118 25.06 -16.26 -10.80
C TRP A 118 24.55 -17.20 -11.90
N GLU A 119 24.88 -16.91 -13.17
CA GLU A 119 24.49 -17.75 -14.31
C GLU A 119 25.00 -19.18 -14.20
N ASN A 120 26.24 -19.36 -13.72
CA ASN A 120 26.81 -20.69 -13.46
C ASN A 120 26.07 -21.41 -12.32
N ILE A 121 25.78 -20.71 -11.22
CA ILE A 121 25.08 -21.26 -10.04
C ILE A 121 23.69 -21.80 -10.40
N ILE A 122 22.95 -21.08 -11.25
CA ILE A 122 21.56 -21.43 -11.62
C ILE A 122 21.48 -22.36 -12.84
N SER A 123 22.62 -22.71 -13.44
CA SER A 123 22.66 -23.65 -14.56
C SER A 123 22.22 -25.05 -14.16
N GLU A 124 21.86 -25.89 -15.13
CA GLU A 124 21.45 -27.28 -14.88
C GLU A 124 22.58 -28.12 -14.25
N MET A 125 23.84 -27.74 -14.47
CA MET A 125 25.03 -28.43 -13.96
C MET A 125 26.01 -27.42 -13.36
N PRO A 126 25.73 -26.87 -12.17
CA PRO A 126 26.58 -25.86 -11.56
C PRO A 126 27.93 -26.47 -11.18
N SER A 127 29.02 -25.85 -11.63
CA SER A 127 30.38 -26.20 -11.21
C SER A 127 30.90 -25.14 -10.24
N ILE A 128 30.96 -25.49 -8.95
CA ILE A 128 31.44 -24.57 -7.90
C ILE A 128 32.77 -25.10 -7.35
N PRO A 129 33.92 -24.56 -7.79
CA PRO A 129 35.22 -24.90 -7.23
C PRO A 129 35.26 -24.61 -5.72
N ARG A 130 35.97 -25.45 -4.94
CA ARG A 130 36.06 -25.27 -3.48
C ARG A 130 36.59 -23.90 -3.06
N HIS A 131 37.51 -23.33 -3.83
CA HIS A 131 38.12 -22.02 -3.53
C HIS A 131 37.17 -20.84 -3.81
N GLU A 132 36.14 -21.02 -4.65
CA GLU A 132 35.14 -20.00 -4.96
C GLU A 132 33.89 -20.12 -4.09
N LYS A 133 33.74 -21.21 -3.34
CA LYS A 133 32.56 -21.52 -2.54
C LYS A 133 32.08 -20.34 -1.67
N ALA A 134 32.99 -19.65 -1.00
CA ALA A 134 32.63 -18.50 -0.15
C ALA A 134 32.05 -17.34 -0.97
N ALA A 135 32.65 -17.03 -2.12
CA ALA A 135 32.15 -16.02 -3.04
C ALA A 135 30.77 -16.42 -3.61
N THR A 136 30.61 -17.69 -4.00
CA THR A 136 29.34 -18.25 -4.45
C THR A 136 28.24 -18.12 -3.39
N GLU A 137 28.53 -18.45 -2.13
CA GLU A 137 27.58 -18.30 -1.03
C GLU A 137 27.16 -16.84 -0.84
N VAL A 138 28.09 -15.89 -0.92
CA VAL A 138 27.75 -14.45 -0.83
C VAL A 138 26.82 -14.06 -1.99
N THR A 139 27.12 -14.48 -3.22
CA THR A 139 26.25 -14.19 -4.39
C THR A 139 24.83 -14.73 -4.17
N VAL A 140 24.70 -15.99 -3.77
CA VAL A 140 23.38 -16.61 -3.48
C VAL A 140 22.65 -15.84 -2.38
N PHE A 141 23.34 -15.52 -1.29
CA PHE A 141 22.78 -14.79 -0.17
C PHE A 141 22.30 -13.40 -0.58
N SER A 142 23.09 -12.64 -1.36
CA SER A 142 22.70 -11.31 -1.84
C SER A 142 21.45 -11.35 -2.72
N HIS A 143 21.33 -12.35 -3.62
CA HIS A 143 20.12 -12.53 -4.43
C HIS A 143 18.90 -12.86 -3.56
N TYR A 144 19.08 -13.70 -2.55
CA TYR A 144 18.00 -14.02 -1.60
C TYR A 144 17.56 -12.79 -0.80
N VAL A 145 18.51 -11.99 -0.29
CA VAL A 145 18.21 -10.73 0.43
C VAL A 145 17.43 -9.77 -0.46
N ILE A 146 17.79 -9.62 -1.75
CA ILE A 146 17.04 -8.77 -2.69
C ILE A 146 15.59 -9.26 -2.83
N ALA A 147 15.37 -10.58 -2.93
CA ALA A 147 14.03 -11.14 -3.05
C ALA A 147 13.18 -10.95 -1.78
N GLU A 148 13.77 -11.12 -0.59
CA GLU A 148 13.09 -10.87 0.68
C GLU A 148 12.78 -9.38 0.90
N LEU A 149 13.69 -8.48 0.50
CA LEU A 149 13.44 -7.03 0.52
C LEU A 149 12.34 -6.62 -0.47
N ALA A 150 12.27 -7.27 -1.63
CA ALA A 150 11.17 -7.08 -2.58
C ALA A 150 9.84 -7.52 -1.96
N ARG A 151 9.80 -8.72 -1.36
CA ARG A 151 8.63 -9.22 -0.63
C ARG A 151 8.20 -8.24 0.46
N CYS A 152 9.13 -7.75 1.27
CA CYS A 152 8.87 -6.79 2.33
C CYS A 152 8.14 -5.53 1.84
N TRP A 153 8.63 -4.93 0.75
CA TRP A 153 8.00 -3.72 0.22
C TRP A 153 6.64 -4.02 -0.42
N LEU A 154 6.55 -5.07 -1.24
CA LEU A 154 5.30 -5.43 -1.93
C LEU A 154 4.19 -5.80 -0.95
N GLU A 155 4.54 -6.48 0.13
CA GLU A 155 3.62 -6.83 1.22
C GLU A 155 2.99 -5.58 1.83
N LEU A 156 3.81 -4.62 2.27
CA LEU A 156 3.33 -3.40 2.91
C LEU A 156 2.63 -2.47 1.92
N GLN A 157 3.18 -2.31 0.72
CA GLN A 157 2.57 -1.50 -0.33
C GLN A 157 1.15 -1.95 -0.62
N ASP A 158 0.93 -3.25 -0.84
CA ASP A 158 -0.37 -3.73 -1.29
C ASP A 158 -1.39 -3.78 -0.13
N ARG A 159 -0.95 -4.08 1.10
CA ARG A 159 -1.78 -3.94 2.31
C ARG A 159 -2.30 -2.50 2.47
N TYR A 160 -1.48 -1.52 2.15
CA TYR A 160 -1.79 -0.10 2.30
C TYR A 160 -1.99 0.62 0.95
N ALA A 161 -2.33 -0.12 -0.11
CA ALA A 161 -2.49 0.43 -1.46
C ALA A 161 -3.57 1.51 -1.52
N TYR A 162 -4.56 1.44 -0.62
CA TYR A 162 -5.61 2.45 -0.46
C TYR A 162 -5.07 3.84 -0.08
N VAL A 163 -3.89 3.92 0.56
CA VAL A 163 -3.22 5.19 0.92
C VAL A 163 -2.31 5.68 -0.21
N ILE A 164 -1.62 4.76 -0.90
CA ILE A 164 -0.67 5.07 -1.98
C ILE A 164 -1.40 5.47 -3.27
N GLY A 165 -2.53 4.82 -3.56
CA GLY A 165 -3.25 4.87 -4.83
C GLY A 165 -2.65 3.93 -5.89
N GLU A 166 -3.50 3.43 -6.79
CA GLU A 166 -3.14 2.42 -7.80
C GLU A 166 -1.92 2.81 -8.66
N ALA A 167 -1.79 4.09 -9.03
CA ALA A 167 -0.68 4.58 -9.86
C ALA A 167 0.69 4.56 -9.16
N GLY A 168 0.72 4.47 -7.83
CA GLY A 168 1.95 4.43 -7.04
C GLY A 168 2.42 3.02 -6.68
N CYS A 169 1.65 1.98 -7.03
CA CYS A 169 1.92 0.60 -6.64
C CYS A 169 2.76 -0.12 -7.70
N TYR A 170 3.77 -0.85 -7.24
CA TYR A 170 4.60 -1.75 -8.04
C TYR A 170 4.01 -3.16 -8.06
N ASP A 171 3.92 -3.78 -9.24
CA ASP A 171 3.89 -5.25 -9.30
C ASP A 171 5.33 -5.81 -9.15
N VAL A 172 5.45 -7.13 -9.04
CA VAL A 172 6.75 -7.81 -8.87
C VAL A 172 7.71 -7.42 -10.01
N SER A 173 7.26 -7.48 -11.25
CA SER A 173 8.10 -7.18 -12.42
C SER A 173 8.54 -5.72 -12.47
N LEU A 174 7.64 -4.79 -12.16
CA LEU A 174 7.92 -3.36 -12.13
C LEU A 174 8.87 -3.01 -10.98
N PHE A 175 8.71 -3.64 -9.80
CA PHE A 175 9.64 -3.46 -8.69
C PHE A 175 11.06 -3.86 -9.08
N TYR A 176 11.22 -5.06 -9.64
CA TYR A 176 12.52 -5.60 -10.02
C TYR A 176 13.18 -4.77 -11.13
N THR A 177 12.44 -4.41 -12.17
CA THR A 177 12.99 -3.61 -13.27
C THR A 177 13.32 -2.17 -12.86
N SER A 178 12.50 -1.55 -11.99
CA SER A 178 12.69 -0.14 -11.59
C SER A 178 13.73 0.04 -10.48
N ILE A 179 13.77 -0.85 -9.49
CA ILE A 179 14.62 -0.70 -8.29
C ILE A 179 15.87 -1.56 -8.40
N VAL A 180 15.71 -2.82 -8.83
CA VAL A 180 16.84 -3.75 -8.94
C VAL A 180 17.56 -3.57 -10.27
N GLY A 181 16.86 -3.18 -11.34
CA GLY A 181 17.42 -3.01 -12.69
C GLY A 181 17.61 -4.33 -13.44
N ARG A 182 16.87 -5.39 -13.06
CA ARG A 182 16.89 -6.70 -13.71
C ARG A 182 15.55 -7.40 -13.56
N ASN A 183 15.38 -8.56 -14.19
CA ASN A 183 14.21 -9.41 -14.00
C ASN A 183 14.28 -10.20 -12.68
N PRO A 184 13.14 -10.60 -12.10
CA PRO A 184 13.13 -11.45 -10.92
C PRO A 184 13.79 -12.82 -11.19
N ASP A 185 14.58 -13.28 -10.23
CA ASP A 185 15.25 -14.57 -10.28
C ASP A 185 14.23 -15.71 -10.08
N LYS A 186 14.23 -16.72 -10.97
CA LYS A 186 13.30 -17.86 -10.87
C LYS A 186 13.60 -18.77 -9.68
N GLU A 187 14.80 -18.68 -9.15
CA GLU A 187 15.33 -19.48 -8.03
C GLU A 187 14.83 -18.95 -6.69
N PHE A 188 14.49 -17.66 -6.65
CA PHE A 188 13.95 -16.95 -5.49
C PHE A 188 12.66 -16.26 -5.90
N GLU A 189 11.65 -17.09 -6.16
CA GLU A 189 10.42 -16.64 -6.78
C GLU A 189 9.47 -15.99 -5.76
N VAL A 190 9.31 -14.66 -5.88
CA VAL A 190 8.30 -13.90 -5.14
C VAL A 190 6.98 -13.98 -5.90
N LYS A 191 5.94 -14.53 -5.27
CA LYS A 191 4.60 -14.67 -5.85
C LYS A 191 3.55 -14.05 -4.95
N ARG A 192 2.46 -13.62 -5.57
CA ARG A 192 1.20 -13.35 -4.89
C ARG A 192 0.66 -14.66 -4.31
N SER A 193 0.20 -14.62 -3.07
CA SER A 193 -0.48 -15.73 -2.42
C SER A 193 -1.92 -15.86 -2.93
N GLU A 194 -2.62 -16.91 -2.48
CA GLU A 194 -4.08 -17.02 -2.67
C GLU A 194 -4.80 -15.86 -1.98
N LYS A 195 -4.33 -15.46 -0.80
CA LYS A 195 -4.88 -14.33 -0.04
C LYS A 195 -4.87 -13.02 -0.81
N TYR A 196 -3.84 -12.81 -1.62
CA TYR A 196 -3.78 -11.66 -2.50
C TYR A 196 -4.99 -11.55 -3.41
N ALA A 197 -5.46 -12.66 -4.01
CA ALA A 197 -6.59 -12.62 -4.91
C ALA A 197 -7.91 -12.30 -4.17
N GLU A 198 -8.03 -12.75 -2.92
CA GLU A 198 -9.17 -12.43 -2.05
C GLU A 198 -9.18 -10.94 -1.68
N GLU A 199 -8.04 -10.40 -1.25
CA GLU A 199 -7.91 -9.03 -0.77
C GLU A 199 -7.70 -8.00 -1.88
N ALA A 200 -7.28 -8.40 -3.09
CA ALA A 200 -7.11 -7.52 -4.25
C ALA A 200 -8.37 -6.74 -4.60
N ASN A 201 -9.54 -7.33 -4.35
CA ASN A 201 -10.83 -6.67 -4.52
C ASN A 201 -11.15 -5.68 -3.38
N GLY A 202 -10.53 -5.89 -2.21
CA GLY A 202 -10.68 -5.11 -0.98
C GLY A 202 -9.67 -3.99 -0.78
N PHE A 203 -8.50 -4.01 -1.46
CA PHE A 203 -7.52 -2.91 -1.45
C PHE A 203 -8.10 -1.56 -1.95
N LYS A 204 -9.31 -1.58 -2.50
CA LYS A 204 -10.12 -0.41 -2.87
C LYS A 204 -10.91 0.22 -1.72
N LYS A 205 -10.94 -0.36 -0.52
CA LYS A 205 -11.62 0.25 0.63
C LYS A 205 -10.73 1.31 1.26
N GLY A 206 -10.85 2.55 0.75
CA GLY A 206 -10.35 3.72 1.46
C GLY A 206 -10.99 3.84 2.84
N ARG A 207 -10.39 4.69 3.71
CA ARG A 207 -10.85 5.02 5.06
C ARG A 207 -12.38 4.94 5.19
N THR A 208 -12.86 4.02 6.02
CA THR A 208 -14.30 3.79 6.18
C THR A 208 -14.99 4.83 7.06
N ASP A 209 -14.28 5.88 7.45
CA ASP A 209 -14.68 6.91 8.41
C ASP A 209 -14.51 8.35 7.87
N CYS A 210 -14.32 8.54 6.57
CA CYS A 210 -14.15 9.88 6.00
C CYS A 210 -15.47 10.60 5.66
N CYS A 211 -15.47 11.93 5.75
CA CYS A 211 -16.58 12.80 5.39
C CYS A 211 -16.07 14.16 4.86
N PHE A 212 -16.99 14.99 4.41
CA PHE A 212 -16.76 16.42 4.24
C PHE A 212 -16.97 17.14 5.57
N LEU A 213 -16.39 18.32 5.68
CA LEU A 213 -16.59 19.24 6.79
C LEU A 213 -17.14 20.56 6.22
N TYR A 214 -18.26 21.02 6.78
CA TYR A 214 -18.87 22.31 6.46
C TYR A 214 -18.76 23.22 7.69
N ASP A 215 -17.91 24.25 7.60
CA ASP A 215 -17.43 25.02 8.76
C ASP A 215 -18.40 26.11 9.26
N ASN A 216 -19.64 26.17 8.76
CA ASN A 216 -20.65 27.09 9.29
C ASN A 216 -21.65 26.37 10.21
N GLU A 217 -21.33 26.33 11.52
CA GLU A 217 -22.17 25.72 12.55
C GLU A 217 -23.54 26.41 12.71
N GLU A 218 -23.62 27.73 12.55
CA GLU A 218 -24.84 28.52 12.76
C GLU A 218 -25.93 28.13 11.76
N PHE A 219 -25.56 27.98 10.49
CA PHE A 219 -26.48 27.67 9.41
C PHE A 219 -26.44 26.20 8.98
N PHE A 220 -25.63 25.35 9.64
CA PHE A 220 -25.40 23.96 9.24
C PHE A 220 -26.70 23.20 8.92
N PRO A 221 -27.72 23.13 9.80
CA PRO A 221 -28.93 22.34 9.51
C PRO A 221 -29.72 22.90 8.33
N ILE A 222 -29.76 24.23 8.18
CA ILE A 222 -30.51 24.92 7.12
C ILE A 222 -29.81 24.72 5.77
N ALA A 223 -28.48 24.91 5.72
CA ALA A 223 -27.67 24.74 4.52
C ALA A 223 -27.71 23.29 4.01
N ILE A 224 -27.53 22.31 4.89
CA ILE A 224 -27.61 20.88 4.51
C ILE A 224 -29.02 20.50 4.06
N GLN A 225 -30.06 21.04 4.71
CA GLN A 225 -31.45 20.82 4.29
C GLN A 225 -31.72 21.38 2.89
N GLU A 226 -31.26 22.60 2.61
CA GLU A 226 -31.42 23.24 1.29
C GLU A 226 -30.65 22.47 0.21
N PHE A 227 -29.39 22.13 0.47
CA PHE A 227 -28.56 21.32 -0.41
C PHE A 227 -29.21 19.98 -0.75
N THR A 228 -29.71 19.27 0.26
CA THR A 228 -30.42 17.98 0.08
C THR A 228 -31.68 18.17 -0.76
N ASN A 229 -32.44 19.24 -0.54
CA ASN A 229 -33.64 19.54 -1.32
C ASN A 229 -33.31 19.85 -2.79
N LYS A 230 -32.22 20.58 -3.07
CA LYS A 230 -31.76 20.85 -4.44
C LYS A 230 -31.31 19.59 -5.16
N LEU A 231 -30.56 18.72 -4.48
CA LEU A 231 -30.17 17.41 -5.03
C LEU A 231 -31.40 16.57 -5.40
N ARG A 232 -32.43 16.55 -4.54
CA ARG A 232 -33.68 15.81 -4.78
C ARG A 232 -34.51 16.42 -5.92
N ALA A 233 -34.63 17.74 -5.97
CA ALA A 233 -35.35 18.45 -7.04
C ALA A 233 -34.80 18.12 -8.43
N HIS A 234 -33.48 17.93 -8.54
CA HIS A 234 -32.79 17.52 -9.76
C HIS A 234 -32.65 16.00 -9.96
N LYS A 235 -33.29 15.18 -9.11
CA LYS A 235 -33.29 13.71 -9.17
C LYS A 235 -31.88 13.10 -9.13
N LEU A 236 -30.98 13.71 -8.37
CA LEU A 236 -29.58 13.28 -8.26
C LEU A 236 -29.37 12.25 -7.13
N ILE A 237 -30.28 12.21 -6.17
CA ILE A 237 -30.32 11.29 -5.03
C ILE A 237 -31.73 10.66 -4.90
N PRO A 238 -31.88 9.52 -4.18
CA PRO A 238 -33.19 8.93 -3.92
C PRO A 238 -34.14 9.81 -3.13
N ASP A 239 -35.45 9.67 -3.36
CA ASP A 239 -36.48 10.45 -2.66
C ASP A 239 -36.54 10.14 -1.15
N ASP A 240 -36.14 8.93 -0.74
CA ASP A 240 -36.08 8.48 0.65
C ASP A 240 -34.79 8.91 1.37
N MET A 241 -33.85 9.56 0.68
CA MET A 241 -32.67 10.14 1.31
C MET A 241 -33.04 11.44 2.03
N ASP A 242 -33.05 11.39 3.36
CA ASP A 242 -33.36 12.55 4.21
C ASP A 242 -32.14 13.43 4.51
N CYS A 243 -32.41 14.64 5.02
CA CYS A 243 -31.37 15.61 5.38
C CYS A 243 -30.47 15.11 6.52
N LYS A 244 -31.03 14.39 7.51
CA LYS A 244 -30.26 13.84 8.65
C LYS A 244 -29.17 12.88 8.20
N ARG A 245 -29.46 12.03 7.22
CA ARG A 245 -28.44 11.19 6.59
C ARG A 245 -27.40 12.06 5.90
N MET A 246 -27.79 13.11 5.19
CA MET A 246 -26.86 14.01 4.52
C MET A 246 -25.98 14.78 5.52
N GLU A 247 -26.49 15.16 6.69
CA GLU A 247 -25.72 15.85 7.73
C GLU A 247 -24.47 15.06 8.14
N SER A 248 -24.56 13.73 8.29
CA SER A 248 -23.39 12.92 8.65
C SER A 248 -22.29 12.93 7.60
N LEU A 249 -22.58 13.34 6.36
CA LEU A 249 -21.59 13.52 5.31
C LEU A 249 -20.78 14.81 5.47
N PHE A 250 -21.28 15.83 6.18
CA PHE A 250 -20.69 17.17 6.26
C PHE A 250 -20.26 17.60 7.68
N GLN A 251 -20.46 16.72 8.65
CA GLN A 251 -20.40 17.02 10.07
C GLN A 251 -18.98 17.01 10.68
N GLY A 252 -17.96 16.52 9.96
CA GLY A 252 -16.60 16.45 10.51
C GLY A 252 -16.36 15.33 11.53
N HIS A 253 -17.13 14.24 11.49
CA HIS A 253 -16.91 13.04 12.30
C HIS A 253 -16.84 11.77 11.46
N ALA A 254 -16.48 10.65 12.10
CA ALA A 254 -16.44 9.34 11.47
C ALA A 254 -17.78 8.97 10.80
N CYS A 255 -17.84 9.04 9.47
CA CYS A 255 -19.03 8.69 8.69
C CYS A 255 -18.90 7.29 8.11
N ARG A 256 -19.80 6.39 8.51
CA ARG A 256 -19.88 5.00 7.98
C ARG A 256 -21.02 4.79 6.99
N THR A 257 -21.88 5.80 6.81
CA THR A 257 -23.04 5.74 5.92
C THR A 257 -22.60 5.80 4.46
N ASN A 258 -23.31 5.08 3.59
CA ASN A 258 -23.17 5.17 2.14
C ASN A 258 -24.32 5.97 1.53
N TYR A 259 -24.02 6.71 0.47
CA TYR A 259 -24.91 7.65 -0.20
C TYR A 259 -25.11 7.23 -1.65
N THR A 260 -26.33 6.83 -1.98
CA THR A 260 -26.70 6.47 -3.34
C THR A 260 -26.76 7.71 -4.23
N TRP A 261 -26.01 7.67 -5.33
CA TRP A 261 -26.02 8.66 -6.40
C TRP A 261 -26.74 8.11 -7.63
N ILE A 262 -27.73 8.86 -8.11
CA ILE A 262 -28.55 8.49 -9.28
C ILE A 262 -28.26 9.39 -10.50
N GLY A 263 -27.65 10.56 -10.27
CA GLY A 263 -27.34 11.53 -11.32
C GLY A 263 -26.21 11.09 -12.25
N GLU A 264 -25.99 11.87 -13.31
CA GLU A 264 -24.80 11.69 -14.15
C GLU A 264 -23.52 12.00 -13.37
N TYR A 265 -22.48 11.19 -13.55
CA TYR A 265 -21.23 11.27 -12.79
C TYR A 265 -20.52 12.62 -12.91
N HIS A 266 -20.57 13.26 -14.09
CA HIS A 266 -19.94 14.57 -14.26
C HIS A 266 -20.61 15.64 -13.40
N ILE A 267 -21.90 15.51 -13.07
CA ILE A 267 -22.60 16.46 -12.20
C ILE A 267 -22.00 16.39 -10.79
N LEU A 268 -21.85 15.19 -10.23
CA LEU A 268 -21.22 14.99 -8.91
C LEU A 268 -19.79 15.53 -8.90
N THR A 269 -18.99 15.20 -9.93
CA THR A 269 -17.62 15.72 -10.07
C THR A 269 -17.57 17.24 -9.97
N HIS A 270 -18.49 17.92 -10.64
CA HIS A 270 -18.48 19.38 -10.71
C HIS A 270 -19.10 20.07 -9.50
N ILE A 271 -20.06 19.43 -8.80
CA ILE A 271 -20.53 19.87 -7.48
C ILE A 271 -19.36 19.85 -6.49
N ILE A 272 -18.64 18.73 -6.37
CA ILE A 272 -17.52 18.61 -5.43
C ILE A 272 -16.39 19.58 -5.79
N LYS A 273 -16.05 19.73 -7.08
CA LYS A 273 -15.06 20.74 -7.49
C LYS A 273 -15.50 22.16 -7.14
N GLY A 274 -16.79 22.50 -7.28
CA GLY A 274 -17.32 23.82 -6.94
C GLY A 274 -17.20 24.10 -5.45
N LEU A 275 -17.72 23.19 -4.62
CA LEU A 275 -17.69 23.33 -3.16
C LEU A 275 -16.25 23.44 -2.61
N PHE A 276 -15.29 22.70 -3.17
CA PHE A 276 -13.88 22.80 -2.78
C PHE A 276 -13.19 24.07 -3.30
N LYS A 277 -13.49 24.49 -4.54
CA LYS A 277 -12.86 25.68 -5.12
C LYS A 277 -13.22 26.94 -4.32
N ASP A 278 -14.45 27.00 -3.84
CA ASP A 278 -14.98 28.16 -3.12
C ASP A 278 -14.78 28.03 -1.59
N ASN A 279 -13.97 27.06 -1.13
CA ASN A 279 -13.69 26.75 0.28
C ASN A 279 -14.96 26.56 1.13
N VAL A 280 -16.04 26.09 0.50
CA VAL A 280 -17.33 25.86 1.16
C VAL A 280 -17.24 24.63 2.06
N ILE A 281 -16.48 23.63 1.64
CA ILE A 281 -16.25 22.40 2.40
C ILE A 281 -14.76 22.06 2.41
N SER A 282 -14.34 21.40 3.48
CA SER A 282 -13.05 20.71 3.59
C SER A 282 -13.30 19.21 3.80
N THR A 283 -12.25 18.43 4.02
CA THR A 283 -12.35 16.98 4.28
C THR A 283 -11.94 16.64 5.70
N TRP A 284 -12.63 15.66 6.27
CA TRP A 284 -12.26 15.07 7.55
C TRP A 284 -12.05 13.55 7.39
N PRO A 285 -11.01 12.95 8.03
CA PRO A 285 -9.95 13.62 8.78
C PRO A 285 -9.06 14.50 7.89
N GLU A 286 -8.25 15.37 8.50
CA GLU A 286 -7.24 16.17 7.79
C GLU A 286 -6.37 15.28 6.88
N GLY A 287 -5.97 15.80 5.73
CA GLY A 287 -5.22 15.09 4.70
C GLY A 287 -6.04 14.13 3.81
N THR A 288 -7.32 13.93 4.08
CA THR A 288 -8.21 13.14 3.20
C THR A 288 -8.44 13.85 1.86
N SER A 289 -8.40 13.12 0.75
CA SER A 289 -8.77 13.70 -0.55
C SER A 289 -10.30 13.74 -0.70
N PRO A 290 -10.90 14.79 -1.30
CA PRO A 290 -12.34 14.79 -1.60
C PRO A 290 -12.76 13.60 -2.46
N TRP A 291 -11.89 13.15 -3.35
CA TRP A 291 -12.16 12.00 -4.21
C TRP A 291 -12.14 10.69 -3.43
N GLN A 292 -11.44 10.64 -2.31
CA GLN A 292 -11.48 9.51 -1.38
C GLN A 292 -12.79 9.50 -0.60
N VAL A 293 -13.31 10.66 -0.18
CA VAL A 293 -14.67 10.74 0.39
C VAL A 293 -15.69 10.21 -0.62
N ILE A 294 -15.58 10.62 -1.89
CA ILE A 294 -16.48 10.15 -2.94
C ILE A 294 -16.37 8.64 -3.14
N SER A 295 -15.17 8.08 -3.27
CA SER A 295 -14.99 6.64 -3.51
C SER A 295 -15.43 5.78 -2.32
N CYS A 296 -15.39 6.31 -1.09
CA CYS A 296 -15.74 5.56 0.12
C CYS A 296 -17.21 5.73 0.52
N ARG A 297 -17.80 6.91 0.26
CA ARG A 297 -19.14 7.26 0.73
C ARG A 297 -20.20 7.09 -0.35
N PHE A 298 -19.88 7.20 -1.63
CA PHE A 298 -20.88 7.19 -2.68
C PHE A 298 -20.96 5.85 -3.41
N VAL A 299 -22.19 5.41 -3.65
CA VAL A 299 -22.51 4.19 -4.41
C VAL A 299 -23.48 4.53 -5.54
N ASP A 300 -23.51 3.70 -6.58
CA ASP A 300 -24.49 3.82 -7.67
C ASP A 300 -25.89 3.37 -7.21
N LYS A 301 -26.87 3.48 -8.12
CA LYS A 301 -28.26 3.03 -7.90
C LYS A 301 -28.42 1.53 -7.58
N HIS A 302 -27.37 0.73 -7.78
CA HIS A 302 -27.34 -0.70 -7.48
C HIS A 302 -26.54 -1.02 -6.21
N GLY A 303 -26.00 -0.01 -5.52
CA GLY A 303 -25.19 -0.18 -4.32
C GLY A 303 -23.71 -0.50 -4.60
N ASN A 304 -23.25 -0.42 -5.85
CA ASN A 304 -21.84 -0.62 -6.19
C ASN A 304 -21.03 0.66 -5.99
N PRO A 305 -19.74 0.57 -5.66
CA PRO A 305 -18.86 1.74 -5.63
C PRO A 305 -18.86 2.51 -6.95
N LEU A 306 -18.81 3.84 -6.88
CA LEU A 306 -18.70 4.67 -8.08
C LEU A 306 -17.35 4.46 -8.80
N PRO A 307 -17.31 4.54 -10.14
CA PRO A 307 -16.06 4.54 -10.89
C PRO A 307 -15.24 5.82 -10.59
N ASN A 308 -14.02 5.92 -11.11
CA ASN A 308 -13.24 7.16 -10.99
C ASN A 308 -13.89 8.29 -11.82
N ILE A 309 -14.49 9.25 -11.14
CA ILE A 309 -15.20 10.39 -11.76
C ILE A 309 -14.38 11.69 -11.78
N ARG A 310 -13.17 11.72 -11.22
CA ARG A 310 -12.38 12.96 -11.02
C ARG A 310 -12.12 13.74 -12.31
N THR A 311 -11.93 13.03 -13.41
CA THR A 311 -11.55 13.56 -14.73
C THR A 311 -12.74 13.86 -15.63
N GLN A 312 -13.98 13.68 -15.14
CA GLN A 312 -15.17 14.02 -15.92
C GLN A 312 -15.16 15.51 -16.27
N THR A 313 -15.58 15.81 -17.51
CA THR A 313 -15.65 17.17 -18.05
C THR A 313 -17.05 17.74 -17.89
N GLU A 314 -17.12 19.04 -17.58
CA GLU A 314 -18.39 19.71 -17.39
C GLU A 314 -19.13 19.83 -18.71
N ARG A 315 -20.42 19.50 -18.70
CA ARG A 315 -21.29 19.66 -19.87
C ARG A 315 -22.05 20.97 -19.75
N LYS A 316 -22.09 21.76 -20.83
CA LYS A 316 -22.79 23.07 -20.86
C LYS A 316 -24.23 23.00 -20.34
N LYS A 317 -24.95 21.91 -20.64
CA LYS A 317 -26.36 21.72 -20.28
C LYS A 317 -26.59 21.55 -18.77
N THR A 318 -25.59 21.12 -18.01
CA THR A 318 -25.73 20.84 -16.57
C THR A 318 -25.08 21.90 -15.69
N LYS A 319 -24.47 22.94 -16.28
CA LYS A 319 -23.76 24.00 -15.56
C LYS A 319 -24.67 24.80 -14.63
N SER A 320 -25.91 25.07 -15.05
CA SER A 320 -26.90 25.75 -14.20
C SER A 320 -27.27 24.92 -12.98
N ILE A 321 -27.45 23.60 -13.16
CA ILE A 321 -27.77 22.65 -12.08
C ILE A 321 -26.63 22.59 -11.07
N VAL A 322 -25.39 22.41 -11.56
CA VAL A 322 -24.20 22.40 -10.70
C VAL A 322 -24.10 23.70 -9.91
N LYS A 323 -24.25 24.84 -10.58
CA LYS A 323 -24.16 26.15 -9.93
C LYS A 323 -25.22 26.31 -8.84
N GLU A 324 -26.48 26.00 -9.15
CA GLU A 324 -27.58 26.10 -8.18
C GLU A 324 -27.32 25.24 -6.92
N ILE A 325 -26.77 24.04 -7.09
CA ILE A 325 -26.46 23.15 -5.97
C ILE A 325 -25.27 23.67 -5.16
N VAL A 326 -24.20 24.15 -5.82
CA VAL A 326 -23.03 24.72 -5.12
C VAL A 326 -23.44 25.98 -4.33
N ASP A 327 -24.20 26.87 -4.96
CA ASP A 327 -24.68 28.11 -4.35
C ASP A 327 -25.57 27.85 -3.11
N SER A 328 -26.26 26.70 -3.05
CA SER A 328 -27.10 26.35 -1.88
C SER A 328 -26.32 26.08 -0.59
N LEU A 329 -25.03 25.74 -0.68
CA LEU A 329 -24.14 25.65 0.49
C LEU A 329 -23.26 26.90 0.61
N ALA A 330 -22.77 27.41 -0.52
CA ALA A 330 -21.88 28.57 -0.55
C ALA A 330 -22.56 29.86 -0.06
N GLY A 331 -23.87 30.00 -0.32
CA GLY A 331 -24.64 31.20 0.05
C GLY A 331 -24.75 31.45 1.55
N TYR A 332 -24.41 30.46 2.38
CA TYR A 332 -24.38 30.59 3.84
C TYR A 332 -22.95 30.80 4.36
N MET A 333 -21.91 30.81 3.52
CA MET A 333 -20.51 30.99 3.95
C MET A 333 -20.07 32.47 4.02
N SER A 334 -20.98 33.41 3.70
CA SER A 334 -20.71 34.84 3.52
C SER A 334 -21.05 35.70 4.72
#